data_AF-F9XJJ6-F1
#
_entry.id   AF-F9XJJ6-F1
#
_cell.length_a   1.000
_cell.length_b   1.000
_cell.length_c   1.000
_cell.angle_alpha   90.00
_cell.angle_beta   90.00
_cell.angle_gamma   90.00
#
_symmetry.space_group_name_H-M   'P 1'
#
loop_
_entity.id
_entity.type
_entity.pdbx_description
1 polymer ?
#
loop_
_entity_poly.entity_id
_entity_poly.type
_entity_poly.pdbx_seq_one_letter_code
_entity_poly.pdbx_strand_id
1 'polypeptide(L)'
;MSIELQETNGVRLAVEGCGHGTLHAIYASIDEACKQKGWTGIDLLIIGGDFQAVRNAYDLNCVSMPPKYRDMCDFHEYYSGQRTAPYLTIFVGGNHEASNYMFELLYGGWAAPNIYYMGAANVLRLGPLRIAGMSGIWKGFDYRKHHIERLPYNASDIKSIYHVREIDMRKLLQIRTQVDIGISHDWPQGVEWKGNFKRLFQKKSFFEEDARSGRLGSVAAKYAIERLRPRYWFSAHLHCKFAAIWQHGEITNTTTHFLALDKCLPNRDFLQLISVPEPTSSQGQSPPSRPFKLTYDREWLSITRAFTLTEPSIFGKPDVRPAPAKSQSEYLALITEQRTWVDANIPDSALEIPENFSVVAPVYDGGHFQDPKYQAVREYPNSQTAAFFEMLQVPNPLEIGEGDIEKRMAEGPREDPDAGRFAGRGRGGHKVRGHGGRGGRGRGRGRGRG
;
A
#
# COMPACT_ATOMS: atom_id res chain seq x y z
N MET A 1 -4.61 28.39 -36.50
CA MET A 1 -3.81 27.16 -36.35
C MET A 1 -4.18 26.57 -35.00
N SER A 2 -4.83 25.41 -34.99
CA SER A 2 -5.10 24.66 -33.77
C SER A 2 -3.78 24.13 -33.24
N ILE A 3 -3.42 24.54 -32.02
CA ILE A 3 -2.29 23.93 -31.30
C ILE A 3 -2.79 22.55 -30.87
N GLU A 4 -2.41 21.51 -31.63
CA GLU A 4 -2.54 20.14 -31.17
C GLU A 4 -1.43 19.87 -30.15
N LEU A 5 -1.83 19.50 -28.93
CA LEU A 5 -0.92 18.94 -27.93
C LEU A 5 -0.52 17.54 -28.39
N GLN A 6 0.62 17.42 -29.07
CA GLN A 6 1.25 16.12 -29.30
C GLN A 6 1.85 15.62 -27.98
N GLU A 7 1.11 14.76 -27.26
CA GLU A 7 1.67 13.94 -26.18
C GLU A 7 2.56 12.84 -26.78
N THR A 8 3.80 13.15 -27.11
CA THR A 8 4.80 12.14 -27.51
C THR A 8 5.91 12.06 -26.46
N ASN A 9 6.23 10.83 -26.02
CA ASN A 9 7.40 10.45 -25.19
C ASN A 9 7.25 10.43 -23.64
N GLY A 10 6.07 10.09 -23.11
CA GLY A 10 5.88 9.83 -21.66
C GLY A 10 5.38 8.42 -21.35
N VAL A 11 5.63 7.94 -20.14
CA VAL A 11 5.03 6.69 -19.64
C VAL A 11 3.56 6.96 -19.27
N ARG A 12 2.65 6.20 -19.86
CA ARG A 12 1.20 6.36 -19.68
C ARG A 12 0.76 5.59 -18.46
N LEU A 13 0.32 6.31 -17.43
CA LEU A 13 -0.13 5.72 -16.18
C LEU A 13 -1.64 5.91 -16.01
N ALA A 14 -2.30 4.89 -15.48
CA ALA A 14 -3.55 5.06 -14.76
C ALA A 14 -3.26 5.02 -13.25
N VAL A 15 -3.80 5.99 -12.51
CA VAL A 15 -3.72 6.02 -11.05
C VAL A 15 -5.13 5.83 -10.50
N GLU A 16 -5.30 4.81 -9.67
CA GLU A 16 -6.52 4.44 -8.96
C GLU A 16 -6.35 4.70 -7.46
N GLY A 17 -7.40 5.17 -6.79
CA GLY A 17 -7.43 5.29 -5.33
C GLY A 17 -7.55 3.94 -4.63
N CYS A 18 -8.67 3.70 -3.93
CA CYS A 18 -8.89 2.41 -3.24
C CYS A 18 -9.59 1.41 -4.17
N GLY A 19 -9.03 0.20 -4.31
CA GLY A 19 -9.56 -0.81 -5.24
C GLY A 19 -10.84 -1.52 -4.79
N HIS A 20 -10.94 -1.82 -3.50
CA HIS A 20 -12.00 -2.60 -2.84
C HIS A 20 -12.47 -3.84 -3.63
N GLY A 21 -11.54 -4.56 -4.24
CA GLY A 21 -11.82 -5.78 -4.99
C GLY A 21 -12.56 -5.59 -6.32
N THR A 22 -12.79 -4.36 -6.79
CA THR A 22 -13.61 -4.05 -7.99
C THR A 22 -12.81 -3.96 -9.29
N LEU A 23 -11.87 -4.89 -9.49
CA LEU A 23 -10.93 -4.88 -10.62
C LEU A 23 -11.62 -4.84 -11.99
N HIS A 24 -12.76 -5.52 -12.15
CA HIS A 24 -13.53 -5.49 -13.40
C HIS A 24 -13.93 -4.06 -13.78
N ALA A 25 -14.48 -3.32 -12.82
CA ALA A 25 -14.93 -1.95 -13.04
C ALA A 25 -13.75 -0.99 -13.26
N ILE A 26 -12.64 -1.18 -12.54
CA ILE A 26 -11.42 -0.39 -12.69
C ILE A 26 -10.85 -0.55 -14.11
N TYR A 27 -10.64 -1.79 -14.57
CA TYR A 27 -10.12 -2.04 -15.90
C TYR A 27 -11.04 -1.52 -17.01
N ALA A 28 -12.35 -1.73 -16.89
CA ALA A 28 -13.32 -1.18 -17.85
C ALA A 28 -13.32 0.37 -17.88
N SER A 29 -13.11 1.01 -16.73
CA SER A 29 -13.02 2.48 -16.63
C SER A 29 -11.75 3.02 -17.29
N ILE A 30 -10.64 2.27 -17.23
CA ILE A 30 -9.39 2.61 -17.92
C ILE A 30 -9.59 2.53 -19.44
N ASP A 31 -10.24 1.47 -19.94
CA ASP A 31 -10.52 1.33 -21.37
C ASP A 31 -11.33 2.52 -21.89
N GLU A 32 -12.37 2.92 -21.16
CA GLU A 32 -13.22 4.04 -21.52
C GLU A 32 -12.45 5.38 -21.44
N ALA A 33 -11.67 5.59 -20.38
CA ALA A 33 -10.83 6.78 -20.25
C ALA A 33 -9.76 6.87 -21.36
N CYS A 34 -9.19 5.73 -21.78
CA CYS A 34 -8.27 5.66 -22.90
C CYS A 34 -8.94 6.08 -24.21
N LYS A 35 -10.15 5.56 -24.50
CA LYS A 35 -10.93 5.96 -25.70
C LYS A 35 -11.19 7.46 -25.72
N GLN A 36 -11.62 8.03 -24.58
CA GLN A 36 -11.89 9.47 -24.46
C GLN A 36 -10.62 10.33 -24.65
N LYS A 37 -9.46 9.83 -24.21
CA LYS A 37 -8.15 10.49 -24.42
C LYS A 37 -7.52 10.21 -25.79
N GLY A 38 -8.08 9.33 -26.61
CA GLY A 38 -7.43 8.85 -27.83
C GLY A 38 -6.16 8.03 -27.57
N TRP A 39 -6.02 7.44 -26.38
CA TRP A 39 -4.92 6.53 -26.03
C TRP A 39 -5.26 5.11 -26.47
N THR A 40 -4.28 4.41 -27.04
CA THR A 40 -4.41 2.98 -27.41
C THR A 40 -4.34 2.04 -26.21
N GLY A 41 -4.01 2.57 -25.03
CA GLY A 41 -3.80 1.83 -23.79
C GLY A 41 -2.85 2.59 -22.86
N ILE A 42 -2.63 2.01 -21.68
CA ILE A 42 -1.67 2.49 -20.67
C ILE A 42 -0.47 1.53 -20.56
N ASP A 43 0.63 2.02 -19.99
CA ASP A 43 1.81 1.22 -19.69
C ASP A 43 1.73 0.58 -18.28
N LEU A 44 1.06 1.24 -17.34
CA LEU A 44 0.95 0.78 -15.96
C LEU A 44 -0.30 1.34 -15.26
N LEU A 45 -1.01 0.47 -14.55
CA LEU A 45 -1.98 0.84 -13.52
C LEU A 45 -1.30 0.83 -12.14
N ILE A 46 -1.49 1.90 -11.38
CA ILE A 46 -1.10 2.01 -9.96
C ILE A 46 -2.39 2.06 -9.12
N ILE A 47 -2.57 1.10 -8.21
CA ILE A 47 -3.66 1.12 -7.22
C ILE A 47 -3.09 1.51 -5.86
N GLY A 48 -3.62 2.58 -5.27
CA GLY A 48 -3.16 3.17 -4.00
C GLY A 48 -3.49 2.35 -2.75
N GLY A 49 -4.09 1.17 -2.89
CA GLY A 49 -4.33 0.19 -1.83
C GLY A 49 -5.80 -0.10 -1.57
N ASP A 50 -6.08 -0.78 -0.46
CA ASP A 50 -7.34 -1.50 -0.25
C ASP A 50 -7.66 -2.34 -1.50
N PHE A 51 -6.66 -3.04 -2.05
CA PHE A 51 -6.78 -3.79 -3.29
C PHE A 51 -7.72 -4.99 -3.12
N GLN A 52 -7.67 -5.63 -1.94
CA GLN A 52 -8.48 -6.78 -1.54
C GLN A 52 -8.16 -8.03 -2.38
N ALA A 53 -6.91 -8.49 -2.33
CA ALA A 53 -6.41 -9.67 -3.05
C ALA A 53 -6.91 -11.01 -2.44
N VAL A 54 -8.23 -11.21 -2.37
CA VAL A 54 -8.86 -12.40 -1.79
C VAL A 54 -8.87 -13.55 -2.80
N ARG A 55 -8.12 -14.63 -2.54
CA ARG A 55 -7.99 -15.78 -3.45
C ARG A 55 -9.14 -16.78 -3.30
N ASN A 56 -9.64 -16.94 -2.08
CA ASN A 56 -10.64 -17.92 -1.68
C ASN A 56 -11.33 -17.51 -0.36
N ALA A 57 -12.27 -18.33 0.11
CA ALA A 57 -13.03 -18.02 1.32
C ALA A 57 -12.23 -18.14 2.64
N TYR A 58 -11.05 -18.78 2.66
CA TYR A 58 -10.16 -18.73 3.83
C TYR A 58 -9.60 -17.32 4.02
N ASP A 59 -9.18 -16.66 2.93
CA ASP A 59 -8.58 -15.33 2.96
C ASP A 59 -9.55 -14.28 3.53
N LEU A 60 -10.86 -14.43 3.32
CA LEU A 60 -11.88 -13.54 3.90
C LEU A 60 -11.84 -13.50 5.43
N ASN A 61 -11.38 -14.58 6.09
CA ASN A 61 -11.20 -14.58 7.55
C ASN A 61 -10.00 -13.75 8.00
N CYS A 62 -9.09 -13.39 7.09
CA CYS A 62 -7.93 -12.54 7.32
C CYS A 62 -8.13 -11.09 6.89
N VAL A 63 -9.31 -10.73 6.37
CA VAL A 63 -9.61 -9.35 6.01
C VAL A 63 -10.14 -8.56 7.22
N SER A 64 -9.50 -7.42 7.49
CA SER A 64 -9.89 -6.50 8.57
C SER A 64 -11.10 -5.65 8.19
N MET A 65 -12.27 -6.27 8.24
CA MET A 65 -13.56 -5.61 8.05
C MET A 65 -14.65 -6.38 8.82
N PRO A 66 -15.74 -5.71 9.23
CA PRO A 66 -16.88 -6.39 9.81
C PRO A 66 -17.38 -7.54 8.90
N PRO A 67 -17.71 -8.73 9.43
CA PRO A 67 -18.04 -9.90 8.62
C PRO A 67 -19.12 -9.67 7.56
N LYS A 68 -20.12 -8.83 7.85
CA LYS A 68 -21.21 -8.48 6.92
C LYS A 68 -20.77 -7.71 5.66
N TYR A 69 -19.53 -7.22 5.61
CA TYR A 69 -18.97 -6.50 4.46
C TYR A 69 -17.93 -7.33 3.70
N ARG A 70 -17.62 -8.56 4.17
CA ARG A 70 -16.66 -9.46 3.52
C ARG A 70 -17.30 -10.05 2.27
N ASP A 71 -16.62 -9.88 1.16
CA ASP A 71 -17.05 -10.35 -0.15
C ASP A 71 -15.84 -10.80 -0.97
N MET A 72 -16.01 -11.84 -1.78
CA MET A 72 -14.96 -12.39 -2.65
C MET A 72 -14.51 -11.38 -3.70
N CYS A 73 -15.44 -10.53 -4.16
CA CYS A 73 -15.23 -9.56 -5.24
C CYS A 73 -14.53 -10.22 -6.46
N ASP A 74 -13.65 -9.50 -7.17
CA ASP A 74 -13.18 -9.93 -8.49
C ASP A 74 -11.86 -10.71 -8.47
N PHE A 75 -11.00 -10.53 -7.45
CA PHE A 75 -9.58 -10.94 -7.53
C PHE A 75 -9.38 -12.45 -7.72
N HIS A 76 -10.25 -13.30 -7.14
CA HIS A 76 -10.11 -14.75 -7.23
C HIS A 76 -10.11 -15.28 -8.69
N GLU A 77 -10.77 -14.58 -9.62
CA GLU A 77 -10.77 -14.94 -11.05
C GLU A 77 -9.38 -14.73 -11.68
N TYR A 78 -8.66 -13.68 -11.26
CA TYR A 78 -7.30 -13.38 -11.72
C TYR A 78 -6.29 -14.34 -11.11
N TYR A 79 -6.43 -14.63 -9.82
CA TYR A 79 -5.58 -15.59 -9.13
C TYR A 79 -5.69 -17.00 -9.72
N SER A 80 -6.90 -17.45 -10.03
CA SER A 80 -7.17 -18.77 -10.61
C SER A 80 -6.86 -18.89 -12.11
N GLY A 81 -6.59 -17.77 -12.79
CA GLY A 81 -6.39 -17.73 -14.24
C GLY A 81 -7.67 -17.81 -15.08
N GLN A 82 -8.85 -17.71 -14.45
CA GLN A 82 -10.12 -17.54 -15.17
C GLN A 82 -10.17 -16.21 -15.93
N ARG A 83 -9.42 -15.22 -15.45
CA ARG A 83 -9.23 -13.92 -16.11
C ARG A 83 -7.76 -13.50 -16.03
N THR A 84 -7.32 -12.70 -16.99
CA THR A 84 -5.98 -12.08 -17.00
C THR A 84 -6.12 -10.56 -16.91
N ALA A 85 -5.26 -9.90 -16.13
CA ALA A 85 -5.24 -8.45 -16.05
C ALA A 85 -4.79 -7.84 -17.39
N PRO A 86 -5.60 -6.94 -18.00
CA PRO A 86 -5.31 -6.40 -19.33
C PRO A 86 -4.14 -5.40 -19.35
N TYR A 87 -3.80 -4.86 -18.19
CA TYR A 87 -2.71 -3.91 -18.00
C TYR A 87 -1.79 -4.38 -16.88
N LEU A 88 -0.49 -4.14 -17.04
CA LEU A 88 0.45 -4.27 -15.95
C LEU A 88 -0.04 -3.44 -14.78
N THR A 89 -0.23 -4.07 -13.62
CA THR A 89 -0.83 -3.48 -12.45
C THR A 89 0.13 -3.61 -11.28
N ILE A 90 0.48 -2.50 -10.64
CA ILE A 90 1.16 -2.52 -9.33
C ILE A 90 0.22 -1.96 -8.27
N PHE A 91 0.36 -2.45 -7.03
CA PHE A 91 -0.37 -1.90 -5.90
C PHE A 91 0.44 -1.92 -4.60
N VAL A 92 0.12 -1.00 -3.71
CA VAL A 92 0.51 -1.04 -2.29
C VAL A 92 -0.70 -1.53 -1.48
N GLY A 93 -0.49 -2.13 -0.31
CA GLY A 93 -1.57 -2.62 0.54
C GLY A 93 -2.22 -1.50 1.33
N GLY A 94 -3.52 -1.58 1.56
CA GLY A 94 -4.27 -0.72 2.49
C GLY A 94 -4.58 -1.44 3.81
N ASN A 95 -5.74 -1.13 4.39
CA ASN A 95 -6.25 -1.77 5.60
C ASN A 95 -7.34 -2.83 5.31
N HIS A 96 -7.87 -2.89 4.10
CA HIS A 96 -8.83 -3.91 3.66
C HIS A 96 -8.18 -4.89 2.68
N GLU A 97 -7.25 -5.69 3.21
CA GLU A 97 -6.51 -6.68 2.41
C GLU A 97 -6.74 -8.10 2.92
N ALA A 98 -6.57 -9.09 2.05
CA ALA A 98 -6.27 -10.47 2.47
C ALA A 98 -4.87 -10.49 3.10
N SER A 99 -4.77 -10.09 4.38
CA SER A 99 -3.48 -9.79 5.00
C SER A 99 -2.56 -11.00 5.10
N ASN A 100 -3.11 -12.21 5.16
CA ASN A 100 -2.33 -13.44 5.06
C ASN A 100 -1.61 -13.52 3.71
N TYR A 101 -2.31 -13.28 2.60
CA TYR A 101 -1.69 -13.34 1.28
C TYR A 101 -0.69 -12.20 1.07
N MET A 102 -0.99 -10.99 1.53
CA MET A 102 -0.04 -9.87 1.47
C MET A 102 1.24 -10.17 2.27
N PHE A 103 1.12 -10.91 3.38
CA PHE A 103 2.26 -11.31 4.18
C PHE A 103 3.15 -12.36 3.49
N GLU A 104 2.57 -13.29 2.71
CA GLU A 104 3.33 -14.23 1.86
C GLU A 104 4.23 -13.51 0.83
N LEU A 105 3.81 -12.30 0.42
CA LEU A 105 4.46 -11.43 -0.56
C LEU A 105 5.03 -10.14 0.08
N LEU A 106 5.45 -10.19 1.37
CA LEU A 106 5.91 -9.00 2.11
C LEU A 106 7.07 -8.24 1.44
N TYR A 107 7.92 -8.94 0.67
CA TYR A 107 9.05 -8.36 -0.07
C TYR A 107 8.71 -8.02 -1.54
N GLY A 108 7.43 -8.15 -1.90
CA GLY A 108 6.90 -7.95 -3.24
C GLY A 108 6.86 -9.24 -4.06
N GLY A 109 5.95 -9.28 -5.03
CA GLY A 109 5.82 -10.39 -5.97
C GLY A 109 4.52 -10.33 -6.77
N TRP A 110 4.40 -11.20 -7.78
CA TRP A 110 3.18 -11.33 -8.56
C TRP A 110 2.08 -11.92 -7.70
N ALA A 111 1.01 -11.15 -7.48
CA ALA A 111 -0.20 -11.60 -6.81
C ALA A 111 -1.10 -12.41 -7.77
N ALA A 112 -1.01 -12.11 -9.06
CA ALA A 112 -1.61 -12.84 -10.18
C ALA A 112 -0.79 -12.49 -11.45
N PRO A 113 -0.98 -13.17 -12.59
CA PRO A 113 -0.33 -12.77 -13.83
C PRO A 113 -0.62 -11.29 -14.14
N ASN A 114 0.43 -10.50 -14.39
CA ASN A 114 0.37 -9.07 -14.69
C ASN A 114 -0.11 -8.16 -13.52
N ILE A 115 -0.23 -8.70 -12.29
CA ILE A 115 -0.57 -7.96 -11.06
C ILE A 115 0.53 -8.16 -10.02
N TYR A 116 1.26 -7.10 -9.68
CA TYR A 116 2.40 -7.15 -8.76
C TYR A 116 2.11 -6.38 -7.46
N TYR A 117 2.18 -7.07 -6.34
CA TYR A 117 2.16 -6.43 -5.02
C TYR A 117 3.54 -5.86 -4.72
N MET A 118 3.63 -4.58 -4.35
CA MET A 118 4.92 -3.98 -4.02
C MET A 118 5.54 -4.53 -2.72
N GLY A 119 4.78 -5.16 -1.83
CA GLY A 119 5.27 -5.57 -0.51
C GLY A 119 5.08 -4.48 0.55
N ALA A 120 5.62 -4.68 1.75
CA ALA A 120 5.54 -3.71 2.84
C ALA A 120 6.20 -2.37 2.49
N ALA A 121 7.36 -2.41 1.84
CA ALA A 121 8.03 -1.29 1.20
C ALA A 121 8.94 -1.81 0.09
N ASN A 122 9.06 -1.07 -1.02
CA ASN A 122 9.87 -1.49 -2.17
C ASN A 122 10.21 -0.32 -3.10
N VAL A 123 11.25 -0.50 -3.93
CA VAL A 123 11.54 0.37 -5.06
C VAL A 123 11.70 -0.49 -6.31
N LEU A 124 10.85 -0.23 -7.30
CA LEU A 124 10.83 -0.93 -8.59
C LEU A 124 11.18 0.03 -9.72
N ARG A 125 11.52 -0.53 -10.87
CA ARG A 125 11.68 0.23 -12.11
C ARG A 125 10.67 -0.21 -13.16
N LEU A 126 10.20 0.75 -13.95
CA LEU A 126 9.39 0.50 -15.14
C LEU A 126 9.89 1.41 -16.27
N GLY A 127 10.61 0.84 -17.23
CA GLY A 127 11.29 1.61 -18.26
C GLY A 127 12.13 2.74 -17.64
N PRO A 128 11.86 4.02 -17.96
CA PRO A 128 12.63 5.14 -17.43
C PRO A 128 12.28 5.48 -15.98
N LEU A 129 11.14 5.03 -15.46
CA LEU A 129 10.64 5.43 -14.14
C LEU A 129 11.17 4.56 -13.01
N ARG A 130 11.42 5.21 -11.87
CA ARG A 130 11.69 4.58 -10.59
C ARG A 130 10.56 4.87 -9.61
N ILE A 131 9.97 3.81 -9.06
CA ILE A 131 8.73 3.86 -8.30
C ILE A 131 8.97 3.30 -6.90
N ALA A 132 8.82 4.13 -5.88
CA ALA A 132 8.85 3.74 -4.48
C ALA A 132 7.43 3.54 -3.94
N GLY A 133 7.20 2.47 -3.20
CA GLY A 133 5.92 2.17 -2.58
C GLY A 133 6.07 1.80 -1.11
N MET A 134 5.08 2.18 -0.30
CA MET A 134 4.91 1.70 1.07
C MET A 134 3.45 1.31 1.33
N SER A 135 3.27 0.14 1.93
CA SER A 135 1.95 -0.42 2.24
C SER A 135 1.53 -0.10 3.67
N GLY A 136 0.21 -0.10 3.89
CA GLY A 136 -0.40 -0.05 5.20
C GLY A 136 -0.80 1.35 5.67
N ILE A 137 -1.37 1.38 6.88
CA ILE A 137 -1.82 2.63 7.53
C ILE A 137 -0.99 2.94 8.78
N TRP A 138 -0.91 4.21 9.13
CA TRP A 138 -0.12 4.66 10.28
C TRP A 138 -0.86 4.42 11.61
N LYS A 139 -0.22 3.69 12.52
CA LYS A 139 -0.54 3.65 13.95
C LYS A 139 0.73 3.79 14.78
N GLY A 140 0.91 4.93 15.44
CA GLY A 140 2.13 5.24 16.18
C GLY A 140 2.49 4.23 17.27
N PHE A 141 1.49 3.56 17.88
CA PHE A 141 1.70 2.55 18.91
C PHE A 141 2.22 1.21 18.37
N ASP A 142 2.08 0.94 17.07
CA ASP A 142 2.62 -0.26 16.42
C ASP A 142 3.88 0.01 15.60
N TYR A 143 4.13 1.26 15.22
CA TYR A 143 5.22 1.62 14.31
C TYR A 143 6.59 1.07 14.74
N ARG A 144 6.94 1.18 16.03
CA ARG A 144 8.22 0.71 16.56
C ARG A 144 8.24 -0.78 16.93
N LYS A 145 7.17 -1.53 16.65
CA LYS A 145 7.16 -2.98 16.86
C LYS A 145 7.76 -3.68 15.64
N HIS A 146 8.14 -4.95 15.79
CA HIS A 146 8.27 -5.83 14.63
C HIS A 146 6.89 -6.33 14.17
N HIS A 147 6.89 -7.07 13.07
CA HIS A 147 5.72 -7.85 12.62
C HIS A 147 5.58 -9.07 13.53
N ILE A 148 4.80 -8.92 14.60
CA ILE A 148 4.62 -9.96 15.62
C ILE A 148 3.52 -10.94 15.26
N GLU A 149 2.73 -10.65 14.24
CA GLU A 149 1.55 -11.39 13.81
C GLU A 149 1.93 -12.77 13.26
N ARG A 150 1.11 -13.79 13.54
CA ARG A 150 1.25 -15.13 12.95
C ARG A 150 -0.13 -15.76 12.74
N LEU A 151 -0.29 -16.59 11.71
CA LEU A 151 -1.53 -17.32 11.55
C LEU A 151 -1.68 -18.46 12.58
N PRO A 152 -2.91 -18.89 12.89
CA PRO A 152 -4.16 -18.17 12.63
C PRO A 152 -4.23 -16.85 13.42
N TYR A 153 -4.75 -15.78 12.82
CA TYR A 153 -4.77 -14.46 13.46
C TYR A 153 -5.86 -14.35 14.53
N ASN A 154 -5.55 -13.68 15.64
CA ASN A 154 -6.59 -13.17 16.54
C ASN A 154 -7.10 -11.79 16.08
N ALA A 155 -8.03 -11.18 16.82
CA ALA A 155 -8.65 -9.92 16.42
C ALA A 155 -7.69 -8.71 16.47
N SER A 156 -6.66 -8.78 17.31
CA SER A 156 -5.57 -7.81 17.35
C SER A 156 -4.60 -7.98 16.18
N ASP A 157 -4.17 -9.21 15.88
CA ASP A 157 -3.27 -9.52 14.76
C ASP A 157 -3.88 -9.06 13.42
N ILE A 158 -5.18 -9.33 13.19
CA ILE A 158 -5.90 -8.89 11.96
C ILE A 158 -5.81 -7.37 11.77
N LYS A 159 -5.77 -6.59 12.85
CA LYS A 159 -5.68 -5.13 12.78
C LYS A 159 -4.24 -4.64 12.65
N SER A 160 -3.31 -5.26 13.38
CA SER A 160 -1.95 -4.76 13.45
C SER A 160 -1.09 -5.14 12.25
N ILE A 161 -1.45 -6.21 11.52
CA ILE A 161 -0.68 -6.74 10.38
C ILE A 161 -0.48 -5.74 9.24
N TYR A 162 -1.46 -4.88 8.96
CA TYR A 162 -1.35 -3.86 7.91
C TYR A 162 -0.88 -2.50 8.43
N HIS A 163 -0.51 -2.37 9.72
CA HIS A 163 0.05 -1.12 10.19
C HIS A 163 1.50 -0.97 9.70
N VAL A 164 1.89 0.24 9.31
CA VAL A 164 3.26 0.54 8.87
C VAL A 164 4.26 0.23 10.01
N ARG A 165 5.37 -0.46 9.69
CA ARG A 165 6.47 -0.74 10.64
C ARG A 165 7.72 0.09 10.34
N GLU A 166 8.44 0.44 11.39
CA GLU A 166 9.66 1.22 11.31
C GLU A 166 10.75 0.48 10.53
N ILE A 167 10.88 -0.84 10.68
CA ILE A 167 11.90 -1.62 9.97
C ILE A 167 11.76 -1.53 8.44
N ASP A 168 10.53 -1.48 7.93
CA ASP A 168 10.25 -1.32 6.50
C ASP A 168 10.57 0.10 6.01
N MET A 169 10.19 1.09 6.81
CA MET A 169 10.48 2.49 6.52
C MET A 169 11.96 2.82 6.60
N ARG A 170 12.71 2.22 7.54
CA ARG A 170 14.16 2.42 7.66
C ARG A 170 14.86 2.07 6.36
N LYS A 171 14.53 0.92 5.74
CA LYS A 171 15.05 0.52 4.42
C LYS A 171 14.76 1.62 3.39
N LEU A 172 13.50 2.03 3.26
CA LEU A 172 13.07 3.02 2.27
C LEU A 172 13.78 4.38 2.44
N LEU A 173 14.00 4.82 3.69
CA LEU A 173 14.68 6.07 4.00
C LEU A 173 16.20 6.05 3.70
N GLN A 174 16.78 4.88 3.39
CA GLN A 174 18.18 4.78 2.96
C GLN A 174 18.40 5.11 1.48
N ILE A 175 17.35 5.19 0.66
CA ILE A 175 17.45 5.52 -0.77
C ILE A 175 18.07 6.91 -0.95
N ARG A 176 19.16 7.01 -1.71
CA ARG A 176 19.94 8.23 -1.95
C ARG A 176 19.87 8.71 -3.38
N THR A 177 19.49 7.86 -4.32
CA THR A 177 19.28 8.26 -5.72
C THR A 177 17.83 8.68 -5.97
N GLN A 178 17.60 9.50 -7.00
CA GLN A 178 16.29 10.11 -7.27
C GLN A 178 15.20 9.04 -7.50
N VAL A 179 14.00 9.31 -6.99
CA VAL A 179 12.77 8.55 -7.23
C VAL A 179 11.81 9.40 -8.06
N ASP A 180 11.04 8.80 -8.95
CA ASP A 180 10.09 9.53 -9.80
C ASP A 180 8.69 9.57 -9.19
N ILE A 181 8.26 8.43 -8.66
CA ILE A 181 6.91 8.24 -8.12
C ILE A 181 7.02 7.63 -6.73
N GLY A 182 6.36 8.25 -5.75
CA GLY A 182 6.08 7.68 -4.44
C GLY A 182 4.62 7.23 -4.32
N ILE A 183 4.36 6.13 -3.62
CA ILE A 183 3.02 5.59 -3.40
C ILE A 183 2.86 5.23 -1.91
N SER A 184 1.77 5.68 -1.30
CA SER A 184 1.34 5.24 0.03
C SER A 184 -0.18 5.19 0.12
N HIS A 185 -0.74 4.24 0.88
CA HIS A 185 -2.18 4.21 1.07
C HIS A 185 -2.69 5.44 1.82
N ASP A 186 -2.20 5.63 3.05
CA ASP A 186 -2.43 6.86 3.81
C ASP A 186 -1.72 8.06 3.19
N TRP A 187 -2.30 9.24 3.35
CA TRP A 187 -1.70 10.49 2.89
C TRP A 187 -0.47 10.83 3.75
N PRO A 188 0.61 11.39 3.18
CA PRO A 188 1.66 12.02 3.97
C PRO A 188 1.08 13.07 4.90
N GLN A 189 1.33 12.94 6.19
CA GLN A 189 0.81 13.88 7.18
C GLN A 189 1.22 15.33 6.83
N GLY A 190 0.24 16.23 6.83
CA GLY A 190 0.44 17.64 6.55
C GLY A 190 0.23 18.03 5.09
N VAL A 191 0.04 17.07 4.18
CA VAL A 191 -0.21 17.34 2.76
C VAL A 191 -1.56 18.03 2.55
N GLU A 192 -2.51 17.82 3.45
CA GLU A 192 -3.81 18.46 3.44
C GLU A 192 -3.70 19.99 3.46
N TRP A 193 -2.67 20.54 4.10
CA TRP A 193 -2.42 22.00 4.17
C TRP A 193 -1.74 22.57 2.92
N LYS A 194 -1.31 21.71 1.99
CA LYS A 194 -0.54 22.06 0.79
C LYS A 194 -1.40 22.18 -0.48
N GLY A 195 -2.72 22.02 -0.36
CA GLY A 195 -3.70 22.19 -1.42
C GLY A 195 -4.86 23.09 -1.00
N ASN A 196 -6.03 22.92 -1.61
CA ASN A 196 -7.24 23.66 -1.23
C ASN A 196 -7.88 23.06 0.04
N PHE A 197 -7.21 23.21 1.18
CA PHE A 197 -7.66 22.68 2.47
C PHE A 197 -9.02 23.24 2.90
N LYS A 198 -9.34 24.49 2.54
CA LYS A 198 -10.65 25.10 2.82
C LYS A 198 -11.78 24.29 2.19
N ARG A 199 -11.66 23.94 0.90
CA ARG A 199 -12.64 23.09 0.21
C ARG A 199 -12.66 21.66 0.78
N LEU A 200 -11.50 21.11 1.13
CA LEU A 200 -11.41 19.78 1.73
C LEU A 200 -12.20 19.71 3.05
N PHE A 201 -11.99 20.66 3.96
CA PHE A 201 -12.66 20.70 5.26
C PHE A 201 -14.13 21.11 5.16
N GLN A 202 -14.53 21.88 4.14
CA GLN A 202 -15.95 22.07 3.84
C GLN A 202 -16.65 20.75 3.46
N LYS A 203 -15.97 19.90 2.65
CA LYS A 203 -16.52 18.60 2.21
C LYS A 203 -16.45 17.53 3.31
N LYS A 204 -15.41 17.55 4.14
CA LYS A 204 -15.14 16.59 5.23
C LYS A 204 -14.74 17.34 6.50
N SER A 205 -15.72 17.90 7.21
CA SER A 205 -15.50 18.79 8.37
C SER A 205 -14.67 18.18 9.49
N PHE A 206 -14.84 16.88 9.75
CA PHE A 206 -14.07 16.15 10.76
C PHE A 206 -12.55 16.09 10.48
N PHE A 207 -12.12 16.29 9.22
CA PHE A 207 -10.69 16.33 8.90
C PHE A 207 -9.99 17.55 9.47
N GLU A 208 -10.68 18.67 9.71
CA GLU A 208 -10.01 19.88 10.19
C GLU A 208 -9.42 19.67 11.60
N GLU A 209 -10.17 19.05 12.49
CA GLU A 209 -9.70 18.75 13.85
C GLU A 209 -8.55 17.74 13.84
N ASP A 210 -8.67 16.67 13.04
CA ASP A 210 -7.61 15.67 12.89
C ASP A 210 -6.34 16.30 12.29
N ALA A 211 -6.47 17.18 11.30
CA ALA A 211 -5.34 17.88 10.70
C ALA A 211 -4.66 18.83 11.70
N ARG A 212 -5.43 19.64 12.44
CA ARG A 212 -4.90 20.57 13.45
C ARG A 212 -4.22 19.86 14.62
N SER A 213 -4.72 18.68 15.00
CA SER A 213 -4.15 17.85 16.07
C SER A 213 -3.02 16.93 15.60
N GLY A 214 -2.65 16.95 14.31
CA GLY A 214 -1.60 16.09 13.76
C GLY A 214 -1.98 14.60 13.76
N ARG A 215 -3.27 14.28 13.68
CA ARG A 215 -3.81 12.91 13.60
C ARG A 215 -4.21 12.50 12.18
N LEU A 216 -4.38 13.45 11.25
CA LEU A 216 -4.66 13.15 9.85
C LEU A 216 -3.39 12.73 9.12
N GLY A 217 -3.49 11.62 8.36
CA GLY A 217 -2.40 11.09 7.55
C GLY A 217 -1.32 10.33 8.33
N SER A 218 -0.29 9.94 7.60
CA SER A 218 0.79 9.06 8.04
C SER A 218 2.09 9.83 8.25
N VAL A 219 2.64 9.72 9.45
CA VAL A 219 3.96 10.27 9.80
C VAL A 219 5.07 9.55 9.03
N ALA A 220 4.96 8.23 8.84
CA ALA A 220 5.91 7.48 8.03
C ALA A 220 5.93 7.94 6.56
N ALA A 221 4.75 8.15 5.96
CA ALA A 221 4.66 8.65 4.59
C ALA A 221 5.19 10.08 4.47
N LYS A 222 5.02 10.91 5.51
CA LYS A 222 5.67 12.23 5.60
C LYS A 222 7.21 12.11 5.57
N TYR A 223 7.80 11.22 6.37
CA TYR A 223 9.25 11.00 6.33
C TYR A 223 9.72 10.56 4.94
N ALA A 224 8.97 9.68 4.27
CA ALA A 224 9.32 9.20 2.94
C ALA A 224 9.23 10.31 1.87
N ILE A 225 8.15 11.11 1.82
CA ILE A 225 8.04 12.19 0.83
C ILE A 225 9.13 13.26 1.03
N GLU A 226 9.46 13.60 2.28
CA GLU A 226 10.52 14.58 2.62
C GLU A 226 11.93 14.07 2.28
N ARG A 227 12.15 12.75 2.43
CA ARG A 227 13.45 12.11 2.20
C ARG A 227 13.72 11.75 0.73
N LEU A 228 12.72 11.21 0.04
CA LEU A 228 12.82 10.72 -1.33
C LEU A 228 12.55 11.81 -2.36
N ARG A 229 11.69 12.78 -2.03
CA ARG A 229 11.33 13.93 -2.86
C ARG A 229 10.98 13.52 -4.30
N PRO A 230 10.00 12.61 -4.49
CA PRO A 230 9.66 12.15 -5.83
C PRO A 230 8.99 13.26 -6.63
N ARG A 231 8.99 13.15 -7.96
CA ARG A 231 8.26 14.10 -8.83
C ARG A 231 6.75 14.04 -8.57
N TYR A 232 6.24 12.83 -8.33
CA TYR A 232 4.83 12.56 -8.02
C TYR A 232 4.69 11.75 -6.73
N TRP A 233 3.62 11.99 -5.99
CA TRP A 233 3.19 11.15 -4.87
C TRP A 233 1.71 10.82 -4.98
N PHE A 234 1.38 9.52 -4.96
CA PHE A 234 0.01 9.03 -5.06
C PHE A 234 -0.47 8.39 -3.76
N SER A 235 -1.68 8.76 -3.34
CA SER A 235 -2.32 8.17 -2.16
C SER A 235 -3.81 7.90 -2.30
N ALA A 236 -4.38 7.17 -1.35
CA ALA A 236 -5.78 6.75 -1.34
C ALA A 236 -6.42 6.96 0.05
N HIS A 237 -7.13 5.96 0.57
CA HIS A 237 -7.69 5.84 1.93
C HIS A 237 -8.83 6.81 2.30
N LEU A 238 -8.62 8.11 2.12
CA LEU A 238 -9.53 9.15 2.66
C LEU A 238 -10.82 9.34 1.83
N HIS A 239 -11.01 8.58 0.76
CA HIS A 239 -12.20 8.58 -0.10
C HIS A 239 -12.60 9.99 -0.56
N CYS A 240 -11.65 10.69 -1.17
CA CYS A 240 -11.86 11.92 -1.90
C CYS A 240 -10.66 12.23 -2.79
N LYS A 241 -10.93 12.79 -3.97
CA LYS A 241 -9.90 13.43 -4.77
C LYS A 241 -9.35 14.68 -4.10
N PHE A 242 -8.03 14.78 -4.04
CA PHE A 242 -7.31 15.96 -3.56
C PHE A 242 -5.97 16.08 -4.26
N ALA A 243 -5.62 17.31 -4.64
CA ALA A 243 -4.34 17.62 -5.27
C ALA A 243 -3.64 18.72 -4.48
N ALA A 244 -2.32 18.60 -4.37
CA ALA A 244 -1.48 19.52 -3.63
C ALA A 244 -0.07 19.58 -4.22
N ILE A 245 0.67 20.63 -3.88
CA ILE A 245 2.09 20.76 -4.22
C ILE A 245 2.88 20.75 -2.91
N TRP A 246 3.67 19.69 -2.72
CA TRP A 246 4.60 19.64 -1.59
C TRP A 246 5.90 20.35 -1.98
N GLN A 247 6.16 21.49 -1.34
CA GLN A 247 7.41 22.23 -1.52
C GLN A 247 8.50 21.62 -0.62
N HIS A 248 9.61 21.24 -1.24
CA HIS A 248 10.86 20.93 -0.57
C HIS A 248 11.66 22.25 -0.39
N GLY A 249 12.63 22.27 0.53
CA GLY A 249 13.47 23.47 0.76
C GLY A 249 14.34 23.86 -0.46
N GLU A 250 15.32 24.74 -0.26
CA GLU A 250 16.20 25.24 -1.33
C GLU A 250 17.21 24.18 -1.82
N ILE A 251 16.80 23.34 -2.78
CA ILE A 251 17.57 22.24 -3.39
C ILE A 251 17.09 21.95 -4.83
N THR A 252 17.74 21.02 -5.53
CA THR A 252 17.52 20.74 -6.96
C THR A 252 16.13 20.21 -7.33
N ASN A 253 15.53 19.31 -6.54
CA ASN A 253 14.12 18.94 -6.71
C ASN A 253 13.25 19.66 -5.67
N THR A 254 12.61 20.74 -6.11
CA THR A 254 11.91 21.68 -5.24
C THR A 254 10.47 21.27 -4.94
N THR A 255 9.86 20.40 -5.75
CA THR A 255 8.42 20.10 -5.63
C THR A 255 8.07 18.64 -5.86
N THR A 256 7.05 18.18 -5.13
CA THR A 256 6.33 16.93 -5.42
C THR A 256 4.87 17.24 -5.73
N HIS A 257 4.37 16.73 -6.85
CA HIS A 257 2.96 16.78 -7.20
C HIS A 257 2.21 15.66 -6.47
N PHE A 258 1.38 16.03 -5.50
CA PHE A 258 0.57 15.08 -4.76
C PHE A 258 -0.81 14.93 -5.40
N LEU A 259 -1.26 13.68 -5.56
CA LEU A 259 -2.62 13.34 -5.94
C LEU A 259 -3.14 12.21 -5.06
N ALA A 260 -4.30 12.44 -4.45
CA ALA A 260 -5.11 11.40 -3.86
C ALA A 260 -6.42 11.23 -4.61
N LEU A 261 -6.93 10.00 -4.64
CA LEU A 261 -8.16 9.64 -5.35
C LEU A 261 -9.14 8.90 -4.44
N ASP A 262 -10.40 8.88 -4.86
CA ASP A 262 -11.49 8.19 -4.18
C ASP A 262 -11.48 6.68 -4.53
N LYS A 263 -12.46 5.92 -4.02
CA LYS A 263 -12.67 4.52 -4.40
C LYS A 263 -13.57 4.38 -5.62
N CYS A 264 -13.40 3.29 -6.38
CA CYS A 264 -14.20 2.97 -7.55
C CYS A 264 -15.69 2.80 -7.23
N LEU A 265 -16.44 3.90 -7.33
CA LEU A 265 -17.89 3.96 -7.13
C LEU A 265 -18.50 5.00 -8.07
N PRO A 266 -19.81 4.89 -8.41
CA PRO A 266 -20.50 5.86 -9.25
C PRO A 266 -20.36 7.30 -8.73
N ASN A 267 -20.13 8.24 -9.66
CA ASN A 267 -20.00 9.67 -9.39
C ASN A 267 -18.85 10.04 -8.43
N ARG A 268 -17.78 9.23 -8.39
CA ARG A 268 -16.56 9.50 -7.62
C ARG A 268 -15.37 9.74 -8.53
N ASP A 269 -14.41 10.50 -8.01
CA ASP A 269 -13.14 10.80 -8.68
C ASP A 269 -12.08 9.76 -8.26
N PHE A 270 -12.17 8.55 -8.78
CA PHE A 270 -11.37 7.40 -8.35
C PHE A 270 -10.18 7.07 -9.26
N LEU A 271 -10.27 7.45 -10.54
CA LEU A 271 -9.28 7.15 -11.57
C LEU A 271 -8.74 8.43 -12.24
N GLN A 272 -7.45 8.46 -12.55
CA GLN A 272 -6.85 9.52 -13.37
C GLN A 272 -5.75 8.97 -14.30
N LEU A 273 -5.89 9.24 -15.61
CA LEU A 273 -4.86 8.94 -16.61
C LEU A 273 -3.86 10.11 -16.72
N ILE A 274 -2.58 9.82 -16.52
CA ILE A 274 -1.47 10.79 -16.55
C ILE A 274 -0.35 10.29 -17.45
N SER A 275 0.27 11.20 -18.20
CA SER A 275 1.50 10.93 -18.94
C SER A 275 2.67 11.49 -18.14
N VAL A 276 3.58 10.63 -17.69
CA VAL A 276 4.75 11.04 -16.92
C VAL A 276 5.95 11.15 -17.86
N PRO A 277 6.57 12.34 -17.99
CA PRO A 277 7.76 12.52 -18.81
C PRO A 277 8.92 11.66 -18.30
N GLU A 278 9.75 11.19 -19.23
CA GLU A 278 11.00 10.54 -18.86
C GLU A 278 11.87 11.47 -17.99
N PRO A 279 12.61 10.94 -16.99
CA PRO A 279 13.54 11.76 -16.21
C PRO A 279 14.59 12.41 -17.13
N THR A 280 15.03 13.63 -16.80
CA THR A 280 16.08 14.32 -17.58
C THR A 280 17.37 13.49 -17.67
N SER A 281 17.65 12.64 -16.68
CA SER A 281 18.81 11.75 -16.65
C SER A 281 18.78 10.62 -17.68
N SER A 282 17.63 10.33 -18.30
CA SER A 282 17.53 9.36 -19.41
C SER A 282 17.61 10.01 -20.79
N GLN A 283 17.75 11.35 -20.88
CA GLN A 283 17.90 12.05 -22.15
C GLN A 283 19.19 11.62 -22.86
N GLY A 284 19.07 11.11 -24.09
CA GLY A 284 20.18 10.65 -24.92
C GLY A 284 20.47 9.14 -24.84
N GLN A 285 19.76 8.39 -23.99
CA GLN A 285 19.74 6.92 -24.07
C GLN A 285 18.68 6.48 -25.09
N SER A 286 18.88 5.32 -25.71
CA SER A 286 17.83 4.72 -26.54
C SER A 286 16.61 4.45 -25.65
N PRO A 287 15.41 4.99 -25.97
CA PRO A 287 14.25 4.80 -25.13
C PRO A 287 13.94 3.30 -25.02
N PRO A 288 13.63 2.78 -23.82
CA PRO A 288 13.28 1.37 -23.67
C PRO A 288 12.10 1.04 -24.59
N SER A 289 12.16 -0.13 -25.25
CA SER A 289 11.08 -0.57 -26.12
C SER A 289 9.86 -0.95 -25.27
N ARG A 290 8.67 -0.51 -25.71
CA ARG A 290 7.40 -1.01 -25.18
C ARG A 290 7.17 -2.45 -25.69
N PRO A 291 6.49 -3.33 -24.93
CA PRO A 291 5.95 -3.09 -23.59
C PRO A 291 7.05 -3.02 -22.52
N PHE A 292 6.89 -2.13 -21.55
CA PHE A 292 7.81 -2.05 -20.41
C PHE A 292 7.59 -3.24 -19.47
N LYS A 293 8.69 -3.74 -18.90
CA LYS A 293 8.68 -4.77 -17.87
C LYS A 293 9.13 -4.19 -16.53
N LEU A 294 8.68 -4.82 -15.44
CA LEU A 294 9.18 -4.50 -14.11
C LEU A 294 10.60 -5.03 -13.95
N THR A 295 11.47 -4.21 -13.39
CA THR A 295 12.81 -4.65 -12.97
C THR A 295 13.06 -4.29 -11.52
N TYR A 296 13.86 -5.12 -10.84
CA TYR A 296 14.40 -4.80 -9.53
C TYR A 296 15.29 -3.56 -9.58
N ASP A 297 15.29 -2.78 -8.50
CA ASP A 297 16.18 -1.64 -8.34
C ASP A 297 17.46 -2.05 -7.60
N ARG A 298 18.63 -1.81 -8.21
CA ARG A 298 19.94 -2.20 -7.64
C ARG A 298 20.20 -1.61 -6.25
N GLU A 299 19.81 -0.35 -6.00
CA GLU A 299 20.00 0.28 -4.69
C GLU A 299 19.08 -0.39 -3.66
N TRP A 300 17.83 -0.69 -4.02
CA TRP A 300 16.92 -1.42 -3.15
C TRP A 300 17.36 -2.85 -2.84
N LEU A 301 17.90 -3.58 -3.81
CA LEU A 301 18.49 -4.91 -3.58
C LEU A 301 19.63 -4.83 -2.56
N SER A 302 20.50 -3.82 -2.70
CA SER A 302 21.64 -3.59 -1.80
C SER A 302 21.18 -3.27 -0.37
N ILE A 303 20.18 -2.38 -0.24
CA ILE A 303 19.56 -2.05 1.05
C ILE A 303 18.93 -3.29 1.68
N THR A 304 18.16 -4.04 0.91
CA THR A 304 17.47 -5.24 1.41
C THR A 304 18.47 -6.27 1.90
N ARG A 305 19.53 -6.56 1.13
CA ARG A 305 20.59 -7.48 1.56
C ARG A 305 21.30 -7.00 2.82
N ALA A 306 21.62 -5.71 2.94
CA ALA A 306 22.27 -5.15 4.13
C ALA A 306 21.41 -5.29 5.40
N PHE A 307 20.10 -5.02 5.27
CA PHE A 307 19.17 -5.18 6.39
C PHE A 307 18.96 -6.66 6.74
N THR A 308 18.83 -7.56 5.77
CA THR A 308 18.68 -9.00 6.05
C THR A 308 19.89 -9.57 6.79
N LEU A 309 21.11 -9.14 6.46
CA LEU A 309 22.33 -9.60 7.11
C LEU A 309 22.58 -9.00 8.50
N THR A 310 22.15 -7.76 8.75
CA THR A 310 22.53 -7.01 9.97
C THR A 310 21.38 -6.67 10.90
N GLU A 311 20.14 -6.74 10.42
CA GLU A 311 18.88 -6.52 11.16
C GLU A 311 17.81 -7.50 10.64
N PRO A 312 18.04 -8.83 10.73
CA PRO A 312 17.12 -9.81 10.18
C PRO A 312 15.72 -9.63 10.77
N SER A 313 14.72 -9.63 9.90
CA SER A 313 13.32 -9.50 10.31
C SER A 313 12.89 -10.78 11.04
N ILE A 314 12.32 -10.63 12.23
CA ILE A 314 11.81 -11.75 13.03
C ILE A 314 10.30 -11.64 13.08
N PHE A 315 9.62 -12.64 12.53
CA PHE A 315 8.17 -12.68 12.41
C PHE A 315 7.52 -13.57 13.46
N GLY A 316 6.29 -13.23 13.88
CA GLY A 316 5.46 -14.08 14.72
C GLY A 316 5.90 -14.20 16.19
N LYS A 317 6.97 -13.52 16.62
CA LYS A 317 7.52 -13.60 17.97
C LYS A 317 7.31 -12.28 18.74
N PRO A 318 6.38 -12.23 19.70
CA PRO A 318 5.99 -10.99 20.37
C PRO A 318 7.05 -10.49 21.37
N ASP A 319 7.87 -11.40 21.92
CA ASP A 319 8.86 -11.09 22.96
C ASP A 319 10.18 -10.54 22.40
N VAL A 320 10.34 -10.55 21.07
CA VAL A 320 11.55 -10.09 20.40
C VAL A 320 11.49 -8.58 20.22
N ARG A 321 12.50 -7.88 20.75
CA ARG A 321 12.63 -6.44 20.60
C ARG A 321 13.40 -6.06 19.34
N PRO A 322 13.00 -4.99 18.65
CA PRO A 322 13.77 -4.50 17.52
C PRO A 322 15.15 -4.01 17.85
N ALA A 323 16.07 -4.32 16.95
CA ALA A 323 17.38 -3.69 16.92
C ALA A 323 17.19 -2.17 16.84
N PRO A 324 17.96 -1.40 17.64
CA PRO A 324 17.97 0.05 17.50
C PRO A 324 18.46 0.44 16.11
N ALA A 325 17.94 1.54 15.57
CA ALA A 325 18.39 2.03 14.27
C ALA A 325 19.88 2.40 14.34
N LYS A 326 20.65 1.98 13.33
CA LYS A 326 22.04 2.42 13.15
C LYS A 326 22.12 3.88 12.71
N SER A 327 23.30 4.49 12.83
CA SER A 327 23.54 5.82 12.27
C SER A 327 23.51 5.82 10.74
N GLN A 328 23.33 7.01 10.15
CA GLN A 328 23.33 7.17 8.69
C GLN A 328 24.68 6.80 8.04
N SER A 329 25.79 7.02 8.74
CA SER A 329 27.13 6.61 8.28
C SER A 329 27.31 5.09 8.31
N GLU A 330 26.81 4.42 9.34
CA GLU A 330 26.85 2.95 9.43
C GLU A 330 26.00 2.32 8.33
N TYR A 331 24.76 2.79 8.13
CA TYR A 331 23.95 2.30 7.01
C TYR A 331 24.61 2.54 5.67
N LEU A 332 25.21 3.72 5.45
CA LEU A 332 25.92 4.01 4.20
C LEU A 332 27.07 3.02 3.97
N ALA A 333 27.88 2.72 4.99
CA ALA A 333 28.98 1.77 4.88
C ALA A 333 28.47 0.37 4.51
N LEU A 334 27.49 -0.14 5.26
CA LEU A 334 26.89 -1.45 5.01
C LEU A 334 26.26 -1.57 3.61
N ILE A 335 25.51 -0.55 3.20
CA ILE A 335 24.85 -0.54 1.88
C ILE A 335 25.88 -0.42 0.75
N THR A 336 26.97 0.33 0.94
CA THR A 336 28.04 0.44 -0.06
C THR A 336 28.75 -0.88 -0.28
N GLU A 337 29.01 -1.62 0.80
CA GLU A 337 29.54 -2.98 0.73
C GLU A 337 28.59 -3.91 -0.03
N GLN A 338 27.29 -3.92 0.34
CA GLN A 338 26.32 -4.76 -0.36
C GLN A 338 26.07 -4.32 -1.80
N ARG A 339 26.23 -3.04 -2.11
CA ARG A 339 26.16 -2.53 -3.49
C ARG A 339 27.28 -3.08 -4.36
N THR A 340 28.49 -3.13 -3.83
CA THR A 340 29.64 -3.75 -4.50
C THR A 340 29.37 -5.22 -4.78
N TRP A 341 28.78 -5.93 -3.82
CA TRP A 341 28.38 -7.32 -4.01
C TRP A 341 27.28 -7.48 -5.08
N VAL A 342 26.22 -6.66 -5.04
CA VAL A 342 25.11 -6.70 -6.03
C VAL A 342 25.60 -6.44 -7.44
N ASP A 343 26.48 -5.45 -7.62
CA ASP A 343 27.04 -5.12 -8.94
C ASP A 343 27.94 -6.24 -9.49
N ALA A 344 28.63 -6.98 -8.62
CA ALA A 344 29.48 -8.11 -9.03
C ALA A 344 28.70 -9.41 -9.29
N ASN A 345 27.57 -9.65 -8.62
CA ASN A 345 26.88 -10.95 -8.61
C ASN A 345 25.53 -10.96 -9.34
N ILE A 346 24.91 -9.80 -9.56
CA ILE A 346 23.59 -9.69 -10.20
C ILE A 346 23.76 -8.95 -11.53
N PRO A 347 23.83 -9.67 -12.68
CA PRO A 347 23.94 -9.03 -13.99
C PRO A 347 22.63 -8.29 -14.34
N ASP A 348 22.69 -7.35 -15.28
CA ASP A 348 21.50 -6.58 -15.69
C ASP A 348 20.37 -7.47 -16.23
N SER A 349 20.70 -8.59 -16.87
CA SER A 349 19.70 -9.58 -17.33
C SER A 349 18.94 -10.26 -16.20
N ALA A 350 19.47 -10.27 -14.98
CA ALA A 350 18.81 -10.82 -13.80
C ALA A 350 17.98 -9.76 -13.04
N LEU A 351 17.98 -8.50 -13.49
CA LEU A 351 17.16 -7.46 -12.86
C LEU A 351 15.72 -7.49 -13.35
N GLU A 352 15.43 -8.03 -14.54
CA GLU A 352 14.05 -8.25 -14.98
C GLU A 352 13.35 -9.17 -13.97
N ILE A 353 12.21 -8.72 -13.43
CA ILE A 353 11.47 -9.54 -12.47
C ILE A 353 10.89 -10.74 -13.22
N PRO A 354 11.20 -11.98 -12.82
CA PRO A 354 10.72 -13.15 -13.53
C PRO A 354 9.19 -13.25 -13.42
N GLU A 355 8.51 -13.56 -14.52
CA GLU A 355 7.06 -13.82 -14.55
C GLU A 355 6.75 -15.24 -14.02
N ASN A 356 7.08 -15.48 -12.75
CA ASN A 356 7.03 -16.79 -12.09
C ASN A 356 5.85 -16.96 -11.13
N PHE A 357 4.73 -16.28 -11.40
CA PHE A 357 3.51 -16.48 -10.63
C PHE A 357 3.08 -17.96 -10.64
N SER A 358 2.66 -18.46 -9.48
CA SER A 358 2.04 -19.77 -9.35
C SER A 358 0.95 -19.75 -8.29
N VAL A 359 -0.06 -20.60 -8.48
CA VAL A 359 -1.13 -20.82 -7.51
C VAL A 359 -0.59 -21.65 -6.35
N VAL A 360 -0.30 -20.98 -5.23
CA VAL A 360 0.25 -21.59 -4.00
C VAL A 360 -0.80 -21.97 -2.96
N ALA A 361 -2.02 -21.44 -3.07
CA ALA A 361 -3.13 -21.66 -2.15
C ALA A 361 -4.38 -22.11 -2.92
N PRO A 362 -5.40 -22.71 -2.26
CA PRO A 362 -6.63 -23.15 -2.92
C PRO A 362 -7.28 -22.02 -3.73
N VAL A 363 -7.83 -22.35 -4.89
CA VAL A 363 -8.69 -21.44 -5.64
C VAL A 363 -10.08 -21.38 -5.01
N TYR A 364 -10.82 -20.30 -5.26
CA TYR A 364 -12.20 -20.18 -4.78
C TYR A 364 -13.09 -21.30 -5.34
N ASP A 365 -13.76 -22.02 -4.44
CA ASP A 365 -14.62 -23.18 -4.73
C ASP A 365 -16.12 -22.88 -4.55
N GLY A 366 -16.49 -21.60 -4.43
CA GLY A 366 -17.88 -21.18 -4.28
C GLY A 366 -18.45 -21.26 -2.86
N GLY A 367 -17.69 -21.72 -1.86
CA GLY A 367 -18.21 -21.82 -0.49
C GLY A 367 -18.15 -20.50 0.30
N HIS A 368 -18.73 -20.52 1.49
CA HIS A 368 -18.94 -19.32 2.28
C HIS A 368 -17.94 -19.25 3.44
N PHE A 369 -17.27 -18.11 3.66
CA PHE A 369 -16.17 -17.99 4.63
C PHE A 369 -16.52 -18.33 6.09
N GLN A 370 -17.82 -18.38 6.43
CA GLN A 370 -18.30 -18.78 7.76
C GLN A 370 -18.42 -20.31 7.93
N ASP A 371 -18.31 -21.09 6.84
CA ASP A 371 -18.40 -22.54 6.95
C ASP A 371 -17.22 -23.06 7.78
N PRO A 372 -17.41 -24.12 8.60
CA PRO A 372 -16.37 -24.63 9.48
C PRO A 372 -15.05 -24.95 8.79
N LYS A 373 -15.10 -25.41 7.53
CA LYS A 373 -13.90 -25.75 6.75
C LYS A 373 -12.98 -24.56 6.47
N TYR A 374 -13.50 -23.32 6.43
CA TYR A 374 -12.72 -22.11 6.13
C TYR A 374 -12.17 -21.40 7.37
N GLN A 375 -12.53 -21.87 8.57
CA GLN A 375 -12.02 -21.28 9.82
C GLN A 375 -10.56 -21.67 10.10
N ALA A 376 -10.09 -22.78 9.51
CA ALA A 376 -8.72 -23.25 9.63
C ALA A 376 -7.81 -22.59 8.57
N VAL A 377 -7.44 -21.33 8.80
CA VAL A 377 -6.52 -20.61 7.89
C VAL A 377 -5.09 -21.09 8.08
N ARG A 378 -4.40 -21.34 6.96
CA ARG A 378 -3.06 -21.90 6.87
C ARG A 378 -2.09 -20.92 6.20
N GLU A 379 -0.80 -21.01 6.56
CA GLU A 379 0.31 -20.30 5.90
C GLU A 379 0.73 -21.02 4.60
N TYR A 380 0.98 -20.26 3.53
CA TYR A 380 1.49 -20.78 2.27
C TYR A 380 2.83 -20.11 1.93
N PRO A 381 3.98 -20.76 2.18
CA PRO A 381 5.27 -20.24 1.75
C PRO A 381 5.27 -19.95 0.25
N ASN A 382 5.76 -18.78 -0.14
CA ASN A 382 5.73 -18.33 -1.53
C ASN A 382 7.07 -18.56 -2.23
N SER A 383 7.06 -19.27 -3.36
CA SER A 383 8.26 -19.59 -4.14
C SER A 383 8.93 -18.34 -4.73
N GLN A 384 8.18 -17.28 -5.01
CA GLN A 384 8.75 -16.01 -5.51
C GLN A 384 9.60 -15.33 -4.45
N THR A 385 9.12 -15.30 -3.20
CA THR A 385 9.86 -14.78 -2.05
C THR A 385 11.13 -15.60 -1.82
N ALA A 386 11.04 -16.93 -1.87
CA ALA A 386 12.20 -17.81 -1.74
C ALA A 386 13.25 -17.54 -2.83
N ALA A 387 12.84 -17.49 -4.11
CA ALA A 387 13.72 -17.19 -5.23
C ALA A 387 14.37 -15.80 -5.12
N PHE A 388 13.66 -14.80 -4.61
CA PHE A 388 14.21 -13.46 -4.37
C PHE A 388 15.35 -13.47 -3.35
N PHE A 389 15.20 -14.20 -2.23
CA PHE A 389 16.25 -14.32 -1.22
C PHE A 389 17.42 -15.22 -1.68
N GLU A 390 17.14 -16.24 -2.49
CA GLU A 390 18.15 -17.07 -3.13
C GLU A 390 19.02 -16.26 -4.11
N MET A 391 18.40 -15.45 -4.98
CA MET A 391 19.10 -14.52 -5.87
C MET A 391 20.00 -13.57 -5.07
N LEU A 392 19.47 -13.07 -3.94
CA LEU A 392 20.23 -12.21 -3.04
C LEU A 392 21.23 -12.97 -2.17
N GLN A 393 21.33 -14.30 -2.21
CA GLN A 393 22.21 -15.13 -1.37
C GLN A 393 22.17 -14.75 0.13
N VAL A 394 20.95 -14.62 0.68
CA VAL A 394 20.69 -14.35 2.10
C VAL A 394 19.55 -15.23 2.62
N PRO A 395 19.45 -15.46 3.94
CA PRO A 395 18.34 -16.23 4.51
C PRO A 395 16.98 -15.61 4.18
N ASN A 396 15.99 -16.46 3.87
CA ASN A 396 14.60 -16.04 3.73
C ASN A 396 13.94 -15.97 5.12
N PRO A 397 13.56 -14.77 5.62
CA PRO A 397 13.00 -14.65 6.96
C PRO A 397 11.53 -15.13 7.04
N LEU A 398 10.86 -15.36 5.90
CA LEU A 398 9.49 -15.90 5.83
C LEU A 398 9.46 -17.42 5.62
N GLU A 399 10.62 -18.08 5.57
CA GLU A 399 10.68 -19.53 5.46
C GLU A 399 10.09 -20.20 6.71
N ILE A 400 9.22 -21.18 6.49
CA ILE A 400 8.61 -21.98 7.55
C ILE A 400 8.35 -23.39 7.01
N GLY A 401 8.67 -24.41 7.81
CA GLY A 401 8.47 -25.80 7.46
C GLY A 401 7.06 -26.30 7.78
N GLU A 402 6.63 -27.34 7.06
CA GLU A 402 5.30 -27.96 7.22
C GLU A 402 4.95 -28.30 8.67
N GLY A 403 5.90 -28.86 9.44
CA GLY A 403 5.67 -29.19 10.85
C GLY A 403 5.40 -27.98 11.74
N ASP A 404 6.03 -26.82 11.47
CA ASP A 404 5.75 -25.58 12.20
C ASP A 404 4.41 -24.97 11.81
N ILE A 405 4.02 -25.08 10.54
CA ILE A 405 2.68 -24.68 10.06
C ILE A 405 1.60 -25.50 10.75
N GLU A 406 1.73 -26.83 10.75
CA GLU A 406 0.80 -27.76 11.41
C GLU A 406 0.69 -27.47 12.91
N LYS A 407 1.84 -27.22 13.56
CA LYS A 407 1.87 -26.83 14.97
C LYS A 407 1.12 -25.52 15.22
N ARG A 408 1.35 -24.47 14.43
CA ARG A 408 0.63 -23.18 14.56
C ARG A 408 -0.88 -23.35 14.33
N MET A 409 -1.27 -24.18 13.37
CA MET A 409 -2.68 -24.50 13.13
C MET A 409 -3.31 -25.23 14.32
N ALA A 410 -2.62 -26.20 14.91
CA ALA A 410 -3.08 -26.94 16.07
C ALA A 410 -3.18 -26.06 17.33
N GLU A 411 -2.24 -25.12 17.52
CA GLU A 411 -2.28 -24.13 18.59
C GLU A 411 -3.41 -23.10 18.44
N GLY A 412 -3.86 -22.84 17.21
CA GLY A 412 -4.84 -21.81 16.91
C GLY A 412 -4.30 -20.38 17.13
N PRO A 413 -5.19 -19.36 17.11
CA PRO A 413 -4.82 -17.99 17.40
C PRO A 413 -4.20 -17.83 18.79
N ARG A 414 -3.18 -16.98 18.92
CA ARG A 414 -2.65 -16.60 20.23
C ARG A 414 -3.72 -15.87 21.05
N GLU A 415 -3.60 -15.92 22.37
CA GLU A 415 -4.43 -15.13 23.27
C GLU A 415 -4.39 -13.64 22.89
N ASP A 416 -5.56 -13.03 22.79
CA ASP A 416 -5.69 -11.64 22.36
C ASP A 416 -5.49 -10.70 23.56
N PRO A 417 -4.42 -9.88 23.58
CA PRO A 417 -4.13 -9.00 24.71
C PRO A 417 -5.21 -7.94 24.95
N ASP A 418 -6.04 -7.65 23.95
CA ASP A 418 -7.13 -6.67 24.05
C ASP A 418 -8.51 -7.32 24.24
N ALA A 419 -8.61 -8.66 24.34
CA ALA A 419 -9.89 -9.37 24.52
C ALA A 419 -10.74 -8.81 25.68
N GLY A 420 -10.09 -8.52 26.81
CA GLY A 420 -10.75 -7.96 28.01
C GLY A 420 -11.20 -6.50 27.86
N ARG A 421 -10.59 -5.72 26.96
CA ARG A 421 -10.98 -4.31 26.72
C ARG A 421 -12.25 -4.18 25.89
N PHE A 422 -12.52 -5.16 25.02
CA PHE A 422 -13.72 -5.18 24.18
C PHE A 422 -14.92 -5.88 24.84
N ALA A 423 -14.68 -6.82 25.76
CA ALA A 423 -15.76 -7.48 26.52
C ALA A 423 -16.60 -6.51 27.39
N GLY A 424 -16.03 -5.38 27.81
CA GLY A 424 -16.72 -4.38 28.66
C GLY A 424 -17.65 -3.40 27.95
N ARG A 425 -17.69 -3.36 26.61
CA ARG A 425 -18.56 -2.43 25.85
C ARG A 425 -19.87 -3.06 25.34
N GLY A 426 -20.13 -4.33 25.65
CA GLY A 426 -21.31 -5.08 25.21
C GLY A 426 -22.58 -4.94 26.07
N ARG A 427 -22.56 -4.13 27.15
CA ARG A 427 -23.77 -3.85 27.98
C ARG A 427 -23.74 -2.41 28.50
N GLY A 428 -24.05 -1.47 27.63
CA GLY A 428 -24.26 -0.08 28.00
C GLY A 428 -24.92 0.66 26.85
N GLY A 429 -26.25 0.70 26.86
CA GLY A 429 -27.03 1.40 25.84
C GLY A 429 -26.48 2.82 25.63
N HIS A 430 -26.24 3.17 24.37
CA HIS A 430 -25.93 4.53 23.96
C HIS A 430 -27.08 5.45 24.40
N LYS A 431 -26.94 6.08 25.57
CA LYS A 431 -27.63 7.33 25.87
C LYS A 431 -27.04 8.38 24.94
N VAL A 432 -27.75 8.62 23.84
CA VAL A 432 -27.66 9.82 23.02
C VAL A 432 -27.81 11.02 23.97
N ARG A 433 -26.70 11.67 24.31
CA ARG A 433 -26.73 12.99 24.94
C ARG A 433 -27.09 14.00 23.85
N GLY A 434 -28.40 14.18 23.64
CA GLY A 434 -28.92 15.34 22.93
C GLY A 434 -28.62 16.59 23.73
N HIS A 435 -27.71 17.45 23.23
CA HIS A 435 -27.61 18.81 23.73
C HIS A 435 -28.68 19.65 23.05
N GLY A 436 -29.78 19.84 23.78
CA GLY A 436 -30.89 20.70 23.41
C GLY A 436 -30.44 22.15 23.27
N GLY A 437 -30.74 22.73 22.11
CA GLY A 437 -30.72 24.16 21.89
C GLY A 437 -31.73 24.86 22.79
N ARG A 438 -31.27 25.83 23.58
CA ARG A 438 -32.13 26.78 24.25
C ARG A 438 -32.60 27.83 23.24
N GLY A 439 -33.86 27.71 22.85
CA GLY A 439 -34.59 28.73 22.09
C GLY A 439 -34.74 30.03 22.88
N GLY A 440 -34.36 31.14 22.24
CA GLY A 440 -34.67 32.48 22.68
C GLY A 440 -36.17 32.75 22.55
N ARG A 441 -36.83 33.03 23.67
CA ARG A 441 -38.22 33.51 23.71
C ARG A 441 -38.23 35.02 23.43
N GLY A 442 -38.55 35.39 22.19
CA GLY A 442 -39.14 36.68 21.90
C GLY A 442 -40.65 36.63 22.15
N ARG A 443 -41.15 37.42 23.12
CA ARG A 443 -42.57 37.76 23.24
C ARG A 443 -42.68 39.28 23.32
N GLY A 444 -43.18 39.88 22.24
CA GLY A 444 -43.66 41.25 22.20
C GLY A 444 -45.15 41.28 21.90
N ARG A 445 -45.79 42.35 22.40
CA ARG A 445 -47.21 42.76 22.29
C ARG A 445 -48.17 42.01 23.25
N GLY A 446 -49.00 42.70 24.05
CA GLY A 446 -49.24 44.13 24.24
C GLY A 446 -50.51 44.36 25.08
N ARG A 447 -50.77 45.65 25.39
CA ARG A 447 -51.95 46.24 26.08
C ARG A 447 -52.00 45.99 27.59
N GLY A 448 -52.26 46.96 28.47
CA GLY A 448 -52.60 48.38 28.35
C GLY A 448 -53.32 48.83 29.63
N ARG A 449 -53.29 50.16 29.88
CA ARG A 449 -54.08 50.95 30.85
C ARG A 449 -53.65 50.91 32.32
N GLY A 450 -53.58 52.11 32.90
CA GLY A 450 -53.28 52.41 34.29
C GLY A 450 -52.36 53.61 34.35
#